data_AF-A0A5N0TNZ6-F1
#
_entry.id   AF-A0A5N0TNZ6-F1
#
_cell.length_a   1.000
_cell.length_b   1.000
_cell.length_c   1.000
_cell.angle_alpha   90.00
_cell.angle_beta   90.00
_cell.angle_gamma   90.00
#
_symmetry.space_group_name_H-M   'P 1'
#
loop_
_entity.id
_entity.type
_entity.pdbx_description
1 polymer ?
#
loop_
_entity_poly.entity_id
_entity_poly.type
_entity_poly.pdbx_seq_one_letter_code
_entity_poly.pdbx_strand_id
1 'polypeptide(L)'
;MPSDAGEIRVTRTTQPDAVDAAVLLTSTQALDPEMCVEVPRQSAPSYAVDDAPDAYEADTVFACGTWSVIPSADGWFGWTPNNPGEAEQSPAR
;
A
#
# COMPACT_ATOMS: atom_id res chain seq x y z
N MET A 1 -1.80 2.66 -9.12
CA MET A 1 -1.95 3.94 -8.39
C MET A 1 -2.97 4.80 -9.14
N PRO A 2 -3.90 5.45 -8.44
CA PRO A 2 -4.91 6.30 -9.08
C PRO A 2 -4.32 7.47 -9.87
N SER A 3 -5.04 7.93 -10.89
CA SER A 3 -4.56 8.99 -11.80
C SER A 3 -4.68 10.40 -11.21
N ASP A 4 -5.55 10.59 -10.22
CA ASP A 4 -5.80 11.85 -9.52
C ASP A 4 -4.94 12.01 -8.26
N ALA A 5 -4.02 11.09 -8.01
CA ALA A 5 -3.31 11.04 -6.75
C ALA A 5 -2.45 12.29 -6.49
N GLY A 6 -2.62 12.88 -5.31
CA GLY A 6 -1.95 14.08 -4.84
C GLY A 6 -1.26 13.90 -3.49
N GLU A 7 -0.61 14.97 -3.01
CA GLU A 7 0.02 15.07 -1.68
C GLU A 7 0.81 13.82 -1.25
N ILE A 8 1.60 13.29 -2.19
CA ILE A 8 2.28 12.01 -2.03
C ILE A 8 3.41 12.14 -1.01
N ARG A 9 3.28 11.46 0.12
CA ARG A 9 4.30 11.34 1.17
C ARG A 9 4.88 9.94 1.13
N VAL A 10 6.20 9.83 0.94
CA VAL A 10 6.90 8.54 0.85
C VAL A 10 7.97 8.46 1.93
N THR A 11 7.92 7.40 2.74
CA THR A 11 9.00 7.00 3.65
C THR A 11 9.65 5.74 3.10
N ARG A 12 10.98 5.76 2.93
CA ARG A 12 11.74 4.60 2.44
C ARG A 12 13.05 4.45 3.18
N THR A 13 13.57 3.23 3.17
CA THR A 13 14.92 2.93 3.67
C THR A 13 16.02 3.71 2.93
N THR A 14 17.09 4.05 3.65
CA THR A 14 18.34 4.57 3.06
C THR A 14 19.37 3.47 2.83
N GLN A 15 19.05 2.23 3.22
CA GLN A 15 19.94 1.09 3.01
C GLN A 15 20.03 0.77 1.51
N PRO A 16 21.24 0.53 0.97
CA PRO A 16 21.39 0.07 -0.40
C PRO A 16 20.60 -1.22 -0.63
N ASP A 17 19.97 -1.34 -1.80
CA ASP A 17 19.26 -2.54 -2.29
C ASP A 17 17.98 -2.96 -1.54
N ALA A 18 17.62 -2.27 -0.44
CA ALA A 18 16.37 -2.52 0.25
C ALA A 18 15.20 -1.83 -0.47
N VAL A 19 14.10 -2.58 -0.65
CA VAL A 19 12.92 -2.14 -1.40
C VAL A 19 11.79 -1.63 -0.50
N ASP A 20 11.95 -1.70 0.82
CA ASP A 20 10.95 -1.32 1.79
C ASP A 20 10.60 0.17 1.70
N ALA A 21 9.32 0.42 1.40
CA ALA A 21 8.75 1.76 1.37
C ALA A 21 7.31 1.74 1.91
N ALA A 22 6.88 2.90 2.41
CA ALA A 22 5.50 3.22 2.73
C ALA A 22 5.13 4.54 2.06
N VAL A 23 3.91 4.65 1.57
CA VAL A 23 3.39 5.81 0.84
C VAL A 23 2.00 6.15 1.33
N LEU A 24 1.77 7.42 1.66
CA LEU A 24 0.46 7.99 1.88
C LEU A 24 0.17 8.98 0.76
N LEU A 25 -0.99 8.87 0.14
CA LEU A 25 -1.43 9.77 -0.93
C LEU A 25 -2.89 10.15 -0.76
N THR A 26 -3.24 11.32 -1.26
CA THR A 26 -4.64 11.74 -1.38
C THR A 26 -5.18 11.32 -2.74
N SER A 27 -6.42 10.86 -2.80
CA SER A 27 -7.10 10.47 -4.03
C SER A 27 -8.59 10.29 -3.76
N THR A 28 -9.40 10.68 -4.72
CA THR A 28 -10.87 10.45 -4.71
C THR A 28 -11.29 9.27 -5.57
N GLN A 29 -10.35 8.72 -6.34
CA GLN A 29 -10.59 7.58 -7.22
C GLN A 29 -10.43 6.25 -6.48
N ALA A 30 -11.29 5.31 -6.85
CA ALA A 30 -11.13 3.91 -6.47
C ALA A 30 -9.85 3.33 -7.09
N LEU A 31 -9.28 2.31 -6.43
CA LEU A 31 -8.20 1.52 -7.00
C LEU A 31 -8.68 0.77 -8.25
N ASP A 32 -7.76 0.54 -9.18
CA ASP A 32 -8.03 -0.18 -10.43
C ASP A 32 -8.28 -1.67 -10.11
N PRO A 33 -9.50 -2.20 -10.34
CA PRO A 33 -9.83 -3.59 -10.04
C PRO A 33 -9.11 -4.59 -10.94
N GLU A 34 -8.55 -4.16 -12.08
CA GLU A 34 -7.72 -5.03 -12.93
C GLU A 34 -6.29 -5.18 -12.37
N MET A 35 -5.87 -4.30 -11.46
CA MET A 35 -4.54 -4.30 -10.85
C MET A 35 -4.55 -4.62 -9.36
N CYS A 36 -5.70 -4.53 -8.71
CA CYS A 36 -5.84 -4.62 -7.27
C CYS A 36 -6.93 -5.62 -6.89
N VAL A 37 -6.64 -6.50 -5.94
CA VAL A 37 -7.62 -7.44 -5.37
C VAL A 37 -7.57 -7.40 -3.85
N GLU A 38 -8.73 -7.51 -3.20
CA GLU A 38 -8.82 -7.57 -1.75
C GLU A 38 -8.43 -8.96 -1.25
N VAL A 39 -7.49 -9.01 -0.29
CA VAL A 39 -6.94 -10.23 0.31
C VAL A 39 -6.83 -10.08 1.82
N PRO A 40 -6.77 -11.18 2.60
CA PRO A 40 -6.46 -11.11 4.01
C PRO A 40 -5.09 -10.45 4.24
N ARG A 41 -5.00 -9.57 5.24
CA ARG A 41 -3.73 -8.96 5.62
C ARG A 41 -2.79 -10.00 6.22
N GLN A 42 -1.57 -10.04 5.71
CA GLN A 42 -0.46 -10.88 6.15
C GLN A 42 0.79 -10.06 6.51
N SER A 43 0.84 -8.79 6.12
CA SER A 43 1.95 -7.88 6.42
C SER A 43 1.49 -6.54 7.02
N ALA A 44 2.46 -5.71 7.39
CA ALA A 44 2.28 -4.34 7.86
C ALA A 44 3.53 -3.54 7.45
N PRO A 45 3.44 -2.20 7.34
CA PRO A 45 4.57 -1.37 6.96
C PRO A 45 5.71 -1.44 7.98
N SER A 46 6.95 -1.51 7.47
CA SER A 46 8.16 -1.41 8.30
C SER A 46 8.42 0.00 8.81
N TYR A 47 7.78 1.02 8.23
CA TYR A 47 7.97 2.43 8.53
C TYR A 47 6.64 3.14 8.75
N ALA A 48 6.61 4.01 9.76
CA ALA A 48 5.49 4.92 9.93
C ALA A 48 5.56 6.07 8.92
N VAL A 49 4.38 6.53 8.49
CA VAL A 49 4.19 7.77 7.75
C VAL A 49 3.26 8.62 8.60
N ASP A 50 3.59 9.89 8.80
CA ASP A 50 2.73 10.79 9.57
C ASP A 50 1.32 10.85 8.95
N ASP A 51 0.30 10.81 9.80
CA ASP A 51 -1.13 10.77 9.45
C ASP A 51 -1.60 9.52 8.68
N ALA A 52 -0.75 8.48 8.56
CA ALA A 52 -1.20 7.21 8.00
C ALA A 52 -2.10 6.44 8.99
N PRO A 53 -3.10 5.71 8.48
CA PRO A 53 -3.90 4.80 9.31
C PRO A 53 -3.05 3.64 9.86
N ASP A 54 -3.50 3.05 10.97
CA ASP A 54 -2.85 1.85 11.52
C ASP A 54 -3.21 0.62 10.68
N ALA A 55 -2.22 0.10 9.95
CA ALA A 55 -2.39 -1.10 9.14
C ALA A 55 -2.69 -2.36 9.97
N TYR A 56 -2.35 -2.39 11.26
CA TYR A 56 -2.64 -3.55 12.12
C TYR A 56 -4.12 -3.66 12.48
N GLU A 57 -4.89 -2.58 12.38
CA GLU A 57 -6.34 -2.58 12.58
C GLU A 57 -7.11 -3.10 11.37
N ALA A 58 -6.45 -3.26 10.21
CA ALA A 58 -7.07 -3.79 9.00
C ALA A 58 -7.01 -5.34 8.98
N ASP A 59 -8.16 -5.96 8.74
CA ASP A 59 -8.26 -7.41 8.51
C ASP A 59 -7.90 -7.79 7.05
N THR A 60 -8.16 -6.88 6.11
CA THR A 60 -7.93 -7.05 4.67
C THR A 60 -7.14 -5.89 4.09
N VAL A 61 -6.46 -6.16 2.97
CA VAL A 61 -5.72 -5.17 2.17
C VAL A 61 -5.99 -5.38 0.69
N PHE A 62 -5.78 -4.36 -0.11
CA PHE A 62 -5.68 -4.50 -1.55
C PHE A 62 -4.24 -4.86 -1.94
N ALA A 63 -4.06 -6.04 -2.52
CA ALA A 63 -2.84 -6.46 -3.18
C ALA A 63 -2.80 -5.84 -4.59
N CYS A 64 -1.91 -4.86 -4.79
CA CYS A 64 -1.78 -4.02 -5.97
C CYS A 64 -0.39 -4.12 -6.60
N GLY A 65 -0.05 -5.29 -7.13
CA GLY A 65 1.29 -5.60 -7.63
C GLY A 65 2.29 -5.81 -6.50
N THR A 66 3.26 -4.92 -6.35
CA THR A 66 4.28 -4.97 -5.28
C THR A 66 3.87 -4.20 -4.02
N TRP A 67 2.60 -3.83 -3.91
CA TRP A 67 2.09 -2.97 -2.84
C TRP A 67 0.90 -3.63 -2.16
N SER A 68 0.86 -3.56 -0.83
CA SER A 68 -0.35 -3.76 -0.03
C SER A 68 -0.92 -2.40 0.31
N VAL A 69 -2.23 -2.22 0.15
CA VAL A 69 -2.89 -0.91 0.23
C VAL A 69 -4.15 -0.98 1.08
N ILE A 70 -4.37 0.03 1.93
CA ILE A 70 -5.61 0.24 2.70
C ILE A 70 -6.15 1.64 2.47
N PRO A 71 -7.47 1.87 2.67
CA PRO A 71 -8.02 3.21 2.65
C PRO A 71 -7.41 4.08 3.75
N SER A 72 -7.19 5.35 3.45
CA SER A 72 -6.90 6.42 4.43
C SER A 72 -8.03 7.44 4.44
N ALA A 73 -7.94 8.46 5.31
CA ALA A 73 -8.99 9.48 5.42
C ALA A 73 -9.26 10.22 4.11
N ASP A 74 -8.21 10.52 3.34
CA ASP A 74 -8.28 11.34 2.13
C ASP A 74 -7.77 10.62 0.87
N GLY A 75 -7.58 9.30 0.94
CA GLY A 75 -7.07 8.51 -0.18
C GLY A 75 -6.60 7.12 0.21
N TRP A 76 -5.31 6.86 -0.03
CA TRP A 76 -4.74 5.52 0.07
C TRP A 76 -3.42 5.51 0.83
N PHE A 77 -3.25 4.49 1.67
CA PHE A 77 -1.99 4.19 2.33
C PHE A 77 -1.47 2.84 1.84
N GLY A 78 -0.25 2.83 1.30
CA GLY A 78 0.36 1.64 0.72
C GLY A 78 1.75 1.37 1.27
N TRP A 79 2.16 0.11 1.28
CA TRP A 79 3.50 -0.30 1.66
C TRP A 79 4.00 -1.49 0.86
N THR A 80 5.32 -1.65 0.81
CA THR A 80 5.96 -2.85 0.29
C THR A 80 5.75 -3.98 1.30
N PRO A 81 5.03 -5.06 0.96
CA PRO A 81 4.70 -6.10 1.92
C PRO A 81 5.95 -6.87 2.35
N ASN A 82 6.07 -7.13 3.65
CA ASN A 82 7.16 -7.93 4.21
C ASN A 82 6.91 -9.46 4.12
N ASN A 83 5.73 -9.84 3.60
CA ASN A 83 5.37 -11.21 3.28
C ASN A 83 5.11 -11.31 1.77
N PRO A 84 5.85 -12.16 1.02
CA PRO A 84 5.68 -12.27 -0.42
C PRO A 84 4.27 -12.74 -0.84
N GLY A 85 3.57 -13.48 0.04
CA GLY A 85 2.25 -14.03 -0.26
C GLY A 85 1.19 -12.99 -0.60
N GLU A 86 1.28 -11.76 -0.08
CA GLU A 86 0.37 -10.67 -0.48
C GLU A 86 0.65 -10.20 -1.91
N ALA A 87 1.93 -9.97 -2.25
CA ALA A 87 2.31 -9.52 -3.59
C ALA A 87 1.94 -10.57 -4.67
N GLU A 88 2.12 -11.85 -4.35
CA GLU A 88 1.80 -12.99 -5.23
C GLU A 88 0.30 -13.12 -5.54
N GLN A 89 -0.57 -12.56 -4.69
CA GLN A 89 -2.02 -12.59 -4.91
C GLN A 89 -2.52 -11.45 -5.80
N SER A 90 -1.67 -10.47 -6.10
CA SER A 90 -2.04 -9.38 -6.99
C SER A 90 -2.40 -9.90 -8.39
N PRO A 91 -3.41 -9.30 -9.06
CA PRO A 91 -3.67 -9.59 -10.46
C PRO A 91 -2.41 -9.37 -11.31
N ALA A 92 -2.02 -10.39 -12.08
CA ALA A 92 -0.98 -10.23 -13.09
C ALA A 92 -1.57 -9.51 -14.29
N ARG A 93 -0.90 -8.45 -14.75
CA ARG A 93 -1.21 -7.82 -16.03
C ARG A 93 -0.48 -8.50 -17.18
#